data_AF-A0A0K0D4P1-F1
#
_entry.id   AF-A0A0K0D4P1-F1
#
_cell.length_a   1.000
_cell.length_b   1.000
_cell.length_c   1.000
_cell.angle_alpha   90.00
_cell.angle_beta   90.00
_cell.angle_gamma   90.00
#
_symmetry.space_group_name_H-M   'P 1'
#
loop_
_entity.id
_entity.type
_entity.pdbx_description
1 polymer ?
#
loop_
_entity_poly.entity_id
_entity_poly.type
_entity_poly.pdbx_seq_one_letter_code
_entity_poly.pdbx_strand_id
1 'polypeptide(L)'
;MRSSTNLYLCALGCSDSAVILTGIFLFFLDSVRKFSLNLTRIFGLFSPIVFPMGMTAQTCSVYFTIFAAADCFAQVCLPENMKNSVAKSKFIRRCIVFVFIFSVLYNIPHCFEAIVIDCFHETLGGSSWEVCPETMRYNEL
;
A
#
# COMPACT_ATOMS: atom_id res chain seq x y z
N MET A 1 -27.04 -1.77 15.69
CA MET A 1 -26.03 -0.95 14.99
C MET A 1 -25.31 -1.79 13.94
N ARG A 2 -25.22 -1.29 12.70
CA ARG A 2 -23.96 -1.20 11.95
C ARG A 2 -23.06 -2.46 11.79
N SER A 3 -23.57 -3.69 11.76
CA SER A 3 -22.69 -4.87 11.51
C SER A 3 -21.93 -4.73 10.18
N SER A 4 -22.58 -4.11 9.20
CA SER A 4 -22.08 -3.82 7.86
C SER A 4 -20.93 -2.80 7.84
N THR A 5 -21.23 -1.58 8.29
CA THR A 5 -20.30 -0.45 8.28
C THR A 5 -19.14 -0.65 9.25
N ASN A 6 -19.36 -1.34 10.38
CA ASN A 6 -18.27 -1.66 11.31
C ASN A 6 -17.21 -2.57 10.68
N LEU A 7 -17.58 -3.44 9.74
CA LEU A 7 -16.63 -4.32 9.04
C LEU A 7 -15.78 -3.52 8.04
N TYR A 8 -16.38 -2.59 7.29
CA TYR A 8 -15.64 -1.69 6.41
C TYR A 8 -14.68 -0.79 7.19
N LEU A 9 -15.13 -0.23 8.31
CA LEU A 9 -14.29 0.61 9.17
C LEU A 9 -13.13 -0.19 9.78
N CYS A 10 -13.36 -1.44 10.16
CA CYS A 10 -12.31 -2.33 10.64
C CYS A 10 -11.28 -2.62 9.52
N ALA A 11 -11.75 -2.99 8.33
CA ALA A 11 -10.86 -3.23 7.18
C ALA A 11 -10.07 -1.97 6.80
N LEU A 12 -10.71 -0.80 6.82
CA LEU A 12 -10.07 0.50 6.60
C LEU A 12 -8.99 0.77 7.64
N GLY A 13 -9.30 0.64 8.94
CA GLY A 13 -8.35 0.85 10.02
C GLY A 13 -7.16 -0.12 9.98
N CYS A 14 -7.39 -1.38 9.61
CA CYS A 14 -6.31 -2.34 9.37
C CYS A 14 -5.41 -1.91 8.20
N SER A 15 -6.00 -1.42 7.11
CA SER A 15 -5.27 -0.92 5.94
C SER A 15 -4.40 0.30 6.31
N ASP A 16 -4.96 1.28 7.01
CA ASP A 16 -4.26 2.48 7.44
C ASP A 16 -3.12 2.15 8.42
N SER A 17 -3.35 1.22 9.33
CA SER A 17 -2.30 0.72 10.24
C SER A 17 -1.14 0.09 9.47
N ALA A 18 -1.42 -0.68 8.41
CA ALA A 18 -0.40 -1.28 7.56
C ALA A 18 0.39 -0.21 6.77
N VAL A 19 -0.27 0.85 6.29
CA VAL A 19 0.40 2.00 5.63
C VAL A 19 1.35 2.70 6.60
N ILE A 20 0.89 3.00 7.82
CA ILE A 20 1.72 3.66 8.83
C ILE A 20 2.91 2.77 9.20
N LEU A 21 2.69 1.47 9.40
CA LEU A 21 3.75 0.53 9.77
C LEU A 21 4.82 0.41 8.68
N THR A 22 4.40 0.25 7.41
CA THR A 22 5.32 0.20 6.26
C THR A 22 6.07 1.52 6.07
N GLY A 23 5.39 2.65 6.26
CA GLY A 23 6.00 3.98 6.23
C GLY A 23 7.07 4.17 7.30
N ILE A 24 6.75 3.89 8.56
CA ILE A 24 7.71 3.99 9.68
C ILE A 24 8.94 3.12 9.40
N PHE A 25 8.75 1.89 8.91
CA PHE A 25 9.84 0.99 8.58
C PHE A 25 10.75 1.55 7.48
N LEU A 26 10.18 2.07 6.38
CA LEU A 26 10.95 2.65 5.28
C LEU A 26 11.71 3.91 5.71
N PHE A 27 11.06 4.85 6.40
CA PHE A 27 11.70 6.08 6.86
C PHE A 27 12.79 5.82 7.90
N PHE A 28 12.56 4.87 8.81
CA PHE A 28 13.56 4.46 9.79
C PHE A 28 14.77 3.84 9.11
N LEU A 29 14.57 2.89 8.19
CA LEU A 29 15.68 2.27 7.48
C LEU A 29 16.49 3.25 6.63
N ASP A 30 15.83 4.19 5.93
CA ASP A 30 16.52 5.24 5.18
C ASP A 30 17.37 6.15 6.08
N SER A 31 16.87 6.44 7.29
CA SER A 31 17.62 7.24 8.28
C SER A 31 18.86 6.52 8.81
N VAL A 32 18.78 5.20 9.03
CA VAL A 32 19.87 4.42 9.64
C VAL A 32 20.88 3.92 8.60
N ARG A 33 20.54 3.83 7.30
CA ARG A 33 21.47 3.39 6.23
C ARG A 33 22.79 4.18 6.20
N LYS A 34 22.78 5.43 6.68
CA LYS A 34 23.93 6.33 6.72
C LYS A 34 25.05 5.87 7.67
N PHE A 35 24.76 4.95 8.59
CA PHE A 35 25.70 4.52 9.63
C PHE A 35 26.41 3.18 9.36
N SER A 36 25.94 2.36 8.42
CA SER A 36 26.53 1.03 8.18
C SER A 36 26.21 0.42 6.81
N LEU A 37 27.25 -0.05 6.10
CA LEU A 37 27.15 -0.74 4.80
C LEU A 37 26.30 -2.03 4.85
N ASN A 38 26.34 -2.78 5.96
CA ASN A 38 25.54 -3.99 6.12
C ASN A 38 24.03 -3.67 6.17
N LEU A 39 23.67 -2.54 6.77
CA LEU A 39 22.28 -2.08 6.80
C LEU A 39 21.80 -1.63 5.41
N THR A 40 22.68 -1.02 4.62
CA THR A 40 22.34 -0.63 3.24
C THR A 40 22.07 -1.85 2.35
N ARG A 41 22.82 -2.95 2.52
CA ARG A 41 22.52 -4.23 1.85
C ARG A 41 21.16 -4.80 2.23
N ILE A 42 20.83 -4.80 3.51
CA ILE A 42 19.52 -5.27 4.00
C ILE A 42 18.42 -4.37 3.44
N PHE A 43 18.61 -3.06 3.43
CA PHE A 43 17.66 -2.11 2.85
C PHE A 43 17.45 -2.35 1.35
N GLY A 44 18.51 -2.54 0.57
CA GLY A 44 18.43 -2.85 -0.86
C GLY A 44 17.61 -4.11 -1.17
N LEU A 45 17.65 -5.12 -0.29
CA LEU A 45 16.85 -6.34 -0.44
C LEU A 45 15.37 -6.14 -0.06
N PHE A 46 15.10 -5.39 1.01
CA PHE A 46 13.74 -5.22 1.53
C PHE A 46 12.95 -4.09 0.84
N SER A 47 13.62 -3.03 0.39
CA SER A 47 13.01 -1.88 -0.26
C SER A 47 12.09 -2.25 -1.45
N PRO A 48 12.51 -3.08 -2.42
CA PRO A 48 11.65 -3.46 -3.56
C PRO A 48 10.42 -4.30 -3.15
N ILE A 49 10.37 -4.81 -1.91
CA ILE A 49 9.22 -5.57 -1.39
C ILE A 49 8.32 -4.65 -0.55
N VAL A 50 8.92 -3.89 0.37
CA VAL A 50 8.17 -3.06 1.33
C VAL A 50 7.53 -1.86 0.63
N PHE A 51 8.18 -1.30 -0.40
CA PHE A 51 7.63 -0.19 -1.18
C PHE A 51 6.31 -0.54 -1.88
N PRO A 52 6.23 -1.59 -2.73
CA PRO A 52 4.96 -1.98 -3.35
C PRO A 52 3.95 -2.50 -2.33
N MET A 53 4.37 -3.09 -1.20
CA MET A 53 3.45 -3.42 -0.11
C MET A 53 2.80 -2.17 0.49
N GLY A 54 3.57 -1.11 0.74
CA GLY A 54 3.06 0.18 1.23
C GLY A 54 2.10 0.82 0.24
N MET A 55 2.44 0.83 -1.05
CA MET A 55 1.58 1.33 -2.14
C MET A 55 0.28 0.52 -2.26
N THR A 56 0.36 -0.80 -2.13
CA THR A 56 -0.80 -1.69 -2.14
C THR A 56 -1.71 -1.43 -0.93
N ALA A 57 -1.14 -1.24 0.26
CA ALA A 57 -1.90 -0.90 1.46
C ALA A 57 -2.57 0.48 1.35
N GLN A 58 -1.89 1.45 0.72
CA GLN A 58 -2.42 2.80 0.51
C GLN A 58 -3.59 2.81 -0.48
N THR A 59 -3.43 2.14 -1.62
CA THR A 59 -4.50 1.99 -2.62
C THR A 59 -5.71 1.23 -2.03
N CYS A 60 -5.48 0.17 -1.25
CA CYS A 60 -6.55 -0.51 -0.50
C CYS A 60 -7.34 0.47 0.38
N SER A 61 -6.65 1.33 1.15
CA SER A 61 -7.29 2.31 2.04
C SER A 61 -8.19 3.29 1.27
N VAL A 62 -7.71 3.82 0.15
CA VAL A 62 -8.49 4.74 -0.71
C VAL A 62 -9.77 4.05 -1.19
N TYR A 63 -9.67 2.83 -1.71
CA TYR A 63 -10.83 2.09 -2.19
C TYR A 63 -11.79 1.70 -1.07
N PHE A 64 -11.30 1.26 0.10
CA PHE A 64 -12.15 1.00 1.25
C PHE A 64 -12.89 2.25 1.72
N THR A 65 -12.26 3.42 1.67
CA THR A 65 -12.90 4.70 2.01
C THR A 65 -14.04 5.01 1.05
N ILE A 66 -13.83 4.86 -0.26
CA ILE A 66 -14.87 5.06 -1.28
C ILE A 66 -16.05 4.11 -1.06
N PHE A 67 -15.78 2.82 -0.83
CA PHE A 67 -16.83 1.83 -0.58
C PHE A 67 -17.58 2.08 0.73
N ALA A 68 -16.89 2.50 1.79
CA ALA A 68 -17.52 2.86 3.05
C ALA A 68 -18.41 4.11 2.91
N ALA A 69 -17.97 5.10 2.13
CA ALA A 69 -18.77 6.29 1.81
C ALA A 69 -20.00 5.92 0.96
N ALA A 70 -19.85 5.03 -0.02
CA ALA A 70 -20.95 4.51 -0.82
C ALA A 70 -21.95 3.71 0.00
N ASP A 71 -21.50 2.88 0.96
CA ASP A 71 -22.37 2.17 1.92
C ASP A 71 -23.16 3.16 2.79
N CYS A 72 -22.49 4.22 3.28
CA CYS A 72 -23.15 5.28 4.05
C CYS A 72 -24.22 6.00 3.22
N PHE A 73 -23.88 6.39 1.99
CA PHE A 73 -24.84 6.99 1.06
C PHE A 73 -26.00 6.06 0.77
N ALA A 74 -25.73 4.77 0.53
CA ALA A 74 -26.76 3.80 0.23
C ALA A 74 -27.73 3.59 1.40
N GLN A 75 -27.24 3.60 2.64
CA GLN A 75 -28.10 3.50 3.82
C GLN A 75 -29.02 4.70 4.01
N VAL A 76 -28.63 5.90 3.57
CA VAL A 76 -29.43 7.12 3.72
C VAL A 76 -30.40 7.30 2.55
N CYS A 77 -29.94 7.10 1.32
CA CYS A 77 -30.66 7.52 0.12
C CYS A 77 -31.43 6.40 -0.60
N LEU A 78 -31.09 5.12 -0.41
CA LEU A 78 -31.76 4.03 -1.14
C LEU A 78 -33.02 3.51 -0.43
N PRO A 79 -33.98 2.93 -1.18
CA PRO A 79 -35.15 2.28 -0.62
C PRO A 79 -34.80 1.01 0.18
N GLU A 80 -35.67 0.63 1.12
CA GLU A 80 -35.50 -0.50 2.07
C GLU A 80 -35.06 -1.82 1.41
N ASN A 81 -35.59 -2.12 0.21
CA ASN A 81 -35.24 -3.34 -0.54
C ASN A 81 -33.74 -3.39 -0.90
N MET A 82 -33.17 -2.25 -1.29
CA MET A 82 -31.77 -2.14 -1.67
C MET A 82 -30.88 -2.04 -0.43
N LYS A 83 -31.32 -1.32 0.62
CA LYS A 83 -30.63 -1.26 1.91
C LYS A 83 -30.40 -2.65 2.49
N ASN A 84 -31.42 -3.49 2.49
CA ASN A 84 -31.32 -4.88 2.96
C ASN A 84 -30.37 -5.75 2.11
N SER A 85 -30.17 -5.43 0.84
CA SER A 85 -29.23 -6.15 -0.02
C SER A 85 -27.79 -5.74 0.25
N VAL A 86 -27.52 -4.43 0.31
CA VAL A 86 -26.18 -3.86 0.56
C VAL A 86 -25.71 -4.15 1.99
N ALA A 87 -26.61 -4.15 2.96
CA ALA A 87 -26.29 -4.45 4.36
C ALA A 87 -25.90 -5.92 4.61
N LYS A 88 -26.09 -6.84 3.66
CA LYS A 88 -25.73 -8.26 3.83
C LYS A 88 -24.22 -8.42 4.02
N SER A 89 -23.82 -9.03 5.13
CA SER A 89 -22.42 -9.37 5.42
C SER A 89 -21.71 -10.13 4.28
N LYS A 90 -22.43 -11.00 3.54
CA LYS A 90 -21.88 -11.70 2.36
C LYS A 90 -21.56 -10.78 1.18
N PHE A 91 -22.28 -9.67 1.02
CA PHE A 91 -22.01 -8.68 -0.03
C PHE A 91 -20.77 -7.87 0.35
N ILE A 92 -20.73 -7.40 1.59
CA ILE A 92 -19.63 -6.61 2.14
C ILE A 92 -18.31 -7.37 2.11
N ARG A 93 -18.31 -8.62 2.57
CA ARG A 93 -17.10 -9.46 2.51
C ARG A 93 -16.62 -9.67 1.07
N ARG A 94 -17.55 -9.80 0.10
CA ARG A 94 -17.20 -9.88 -1.32
C ARG A 94 -16.61 -8.57 -1.83
N CYS A 95 -17.17 -7.42 -1.47
CA CYS A 95 -16.59 -6.11 -1.80
C CYS A 95 -15.18 -5.95 -1.21
N ILE A 96 -14.98 -6.35 0.06
CA ILE A 96 -13.67 -6.24 0.70
C ILE A 96 -12.62 -7.11 -0.02
N VAL A 97 -12.97 -8.37 -0.30
CA VAL A 97 -12.10 -9.28 -1.06
C VAL A 97 -11.83 -8.76 -2.47
N PHE A 98 -12.84 -8.21 -3.14
CA PHE A 98 -12.69 -7.61 -4.46
C PHE A 98 -11.73 -6.42 -4.46
N VAL A 99 -11.89 -5.49 -3.51
CA VAL A 99 -10.99 -4.34 -3.35
C VAL A 99 -9.57 -4.79 -3.09
N PHE A 100 -9.37 -5.79 -2.23
CA PHE A 100 -8.04 -6.33 -1.95
C PHE A 100 -7.40 -6.93 -3.20
N ILE A 101 -8.11 -7.81 -3.92
CA ILE A 101 -7.60 -8.42 -5.16
C ILE A 101 -7.29 -7.35 -6.21
N PHE A 102 -8.21 -6.40 -6.41
CA PHE A 102 -8.03 -5.32 -7.37
C PHE A 102 -6.82 -4.45 -7.03
N SER A 103 -6.64 -4.09 -5.76
CA SER A 103 -5.51 -3.28 -5.31
C SER A 103 -4.18 -4.01 -5.46
N VAL A 104 -4.14 -5.32 -5.18
CA VAL A 104 -2.95 -6.14 -5.43
C VAL A 104 -2.64 -6.16 -6.93
N LEU A 105 -3.61 -6.54 -7.77
CA LEU A 105 -3.42 -6.63 -9.23
C LEU A 105 -2.98 -5.29 -9.85
N TYR A 106 -3.57 -4.19 -9.40
CA TYR A 106 -3.23 -2.84 -9.86
C TYR A 106 -1.79 -2.45 -9.50
N ASN A 107 -1.25 -2.93 -8.37
CA ASN A 107 0.11 -2.63 -7.94
C ASN A 107 1.15 -3.69 -8.35
N ILE A 108 0.75 -4.81 -8.96
CA ILE A 108 1.71 -5.79 -9.52
C ILE A 108 2.74 -5.12 -10.46
N PRO A 109 2.37 -4.22 -11.38
CA PRO A 109 3.34 -3.54 -12.24
C PRO A 109 4.38 -2.74 -11.43
N HIS A 110 3.98 -2.11 -10.32
CA HIS A 110 4.90 -1.38 -9.43
C HIS A 110 5.90 -2.30 -8.73
N CYS A 111 5.62 -3.60 -8.58
CA CYS A 111 6.61 -4.56 -8.10
C CYS A 111 7.77 -4.77 -9.09
N PHE A 112 7.56 -4.49 -10.38
CA PHE A 112 8.58 -4.61 -11.43
C PHE A 112 9.31 -3.29 -11.73
N GLU A 113 8.80 -2.17 -11.23
CA GLU A 113 9.38 -0.83 -11.43
C GLU A 113 10.53 -0.53 -10.42
N ALA A 114 10.63 -1.31 -9.34
CA ALA A 114 11.70 -1.18 -8.34
C ALA A 114 12.96 -1.94 -8.76
N ILE A 115 13.77 -1.34 -9.64
CA ILE A 115 15.08 -1.87 -9.99
C ILE A 115 16.10 -1.42 -8.93
N VAL A 116 16.72 -2.39 -8.25
CA VAL A 116 17.88 -2.13 -7.39
C VAL A 116 19.11 -2.03 -8.29
N ILE A 117 19.80 -0.88 -8.28
CA ILE A 117 21.01 -0.68 -9.08
C ILE A 117 22.20 -0.69 -8.11
N ASP A 118 23.26 -1.43 -8.46
CA ASP A 118 24.51 -1.39 -7.71
C ASP A 118 25.21 -0.05 -7.95
N CYS A 119 25.22 0.83 -6.95
CA CYS A 119 25.94 2.10 -7.00
C CYS A 119 27.16 2.06 -6.08
N PHE A 120 28.34 2.41 -6.61
CA PHE A 120 29.56 2.44 -5.82
C PHE A 120 29.63 3.76 -5.03
N HIS A 121 29.64 3.68 -3.70
CA HIS A 121 29.61 4.88 -2.84
C HIS A 121 31.05 5.41 -2.66
N GLU A 122 31.41 6.48 -3.39
CA GLU A 122 32.78 7.07 -3.37
C GLU A 122 33.27 7.48 -1.96
N THR A 123 32.35 7.85 -1.07
CA THR A 123 32.67 8.32 0.30
C THR A 123 32.97 7.21 1.31
N LEU A 124 32.47 5.98 1.10
CA LEU A 124 32.72 4.85 2.01
C LEU A 124 33.61 3.76 1.39
N GLY A 125 33.95 3.85 0.10
CA GLY A 125 34.86 2.91 -0.56
C GLY A 125 34.34 1.48 -0.66
N GLY A 126 33.01 1.30 -0.79
CA GLY A 126 32.37 -0.02 -0.86
C GLY A 126 31.13 -0.02 -1.76
N SER A 127 30.78 -1.21 -2.28
CA SER A 127 29.59 -1.43 -3.10
C SER A 127 28.33 -1.26 -2.26
N SER A 128 27.47 -0.31 -2.62
CA SER A 128 26.21 0.00 -1.95
C SER A 128 25.05 -0.28 -2.90
N TRP A 129 24.04 -1.02 -2.43
CA TRP A 129 22.83 -1.25 -3.22
C TRP A 129 21.95 -0.02 -3.08
N GLU A 130 21.84 0.79 -4.13
CA GLU A 130 21.00 1.97 -4.13
C GLU A 130 19.75 1.70 -4.97
N VAL A 131 18.59 2.03 -4.43
CA VAL A 131 17.33 1.91 -5.17
C VAL A 131 17.23 3.15 -6.06
N CYS A 132 17.64 3.02 -7.31
CA CYS A 132 17.50 4.08 -8.30
C CYS A 132 16.19 3.88 -9.09
N PRO A 133 15.42 4.94 -9.35
CA PRO A 133 14.28 4.85 -10.27
C PRO A 133 14.74 4.48 -11.69
N GLU A 134 13.92 3.73 -12.43
CA GLU A 134 14.18 3.43 -13.85
C GLU A 134 14.44 4.70 -14.68
N THR A 135 15.26 4.56 -15.72
CA THR A 135 15.69 5.64 -16.63
C THR A 135 14.54 6.38 -17.34
N MET A 136 13.30 5.88 -17.25
CA MET A 136 12.08 6.48 -17.79
C MET A 136 11.68 7.80 -17.10
N ARG A 137 12.32 8.17 -15.99
CA ARG A 137 12.07 9.43 -15.25
C ARG A 137 13.07 10.54 -15.54
N TYR A 138 14.04 10.32 -16.43
CA TYR A 138 14.90 11.37 -16.95
C TYR A 138 14.18 12.00 -18.15
N ASN A 139 13.59 13.18 -17.93
CA ASN A 139 13.26 14.06 -19.03
C ASN A 139 14.60 14.63 -19.52
N GLU A 140 15.11 14.12 -20.63
CA GLU A 140 16.29 14.72 -21.27
C GLU A 140 15.94 16.15 -21.68
N LEU A 141 16.55 17.11 -21.00
CA LEU A 141 16.46 18.53 -21.27
C LEU A 141 17.87 19.11 -21.25
#